data_AF-A0A815Z8C6-F1
#
_entry.id   AF-A0A815Z8C6-F1
#
_cell.length_a   1.000
_cell.length_b   1.000
_cell.length_c   1.000
_cell.angle_alpha   90.00
_cell.angle_beta   90.00
_cell.angle_gamma   90.00
#
_symmetry.space_group_name_H-M   'P 1'
#
loop_
_entity.id
_entity.type
_entity.pdbx_description
1 polymer ?
#
loop_
_entity_poly.entity_id
_entity_poly.type
_entity_poly.pdbx_seq_one_letter_code
_entity_poly.pdbx_strand_id
1 'polypeptide(L)'
;MPKNTQFNQCWLLKTDSEGIKLNLWLKPGGKKSTFRCIICKTDDLDCSNQGWGAISQHMKTKGHLENMKLLRTNSTFSFQSSTNQPSSNDNDIATSEVRLENLRKPLVLNFHEQVLKAEALWALTVAQRGYSFNSCDEIGDVFRNMFPDSKIAHEFSIQSKKISYVLSHGLGPYFHQDLVKCLKRNEKFVLCFDEQTNNQNRKQLDLLVRYWCHDKGLVVTRYYKSIFLGHATASILKNAIVDSFKTDGLEIKRLLMLGRDSPFVNLSLEKLIQDEMKKNGGD
;
A
#
# COMPACT_ATOMS: atom_id res chain seq x y z
N MET A 1 42.87 -21.22 16.46
CA MET A 1 41.40 -21.21 16.27
C MET A 1 41.10 -21.20 14.79
N PRO A 2 40.24 -22.09 14.26
CA PRO A 2 40.00 -22.13 12.83
C PRO A 2 39.27 -20.84 12.40
N LYS A 3 40.00 -19.99 11.68
CA LYS A 3 39.53 -18.70 11.17
C LYS A 3 38.70 -18.94 9.92
N ASN A 4 37.39 -19.15 10.08
CA ASN A 4 36.49 -19.15 8.93
C ASN A 4 35.04 -18.84 9.36
N THR A 5 34.85 -17.71 10.02
CA THR A 5 33.50 -17.27 10.43
C THR A 5 32.70 -16.90 9.19
N GLN A 6 31.55 -17.56 9.01
CA GLN A 6 30.63 -17.25 7.92
C GLN A 6 29.67 -16.14 8.33
N PHE A 7 29.15 -15.43 7.34
CA PHE A 7 28.12 -14.43 7.53
C PHE A 7 26.87 -15.08 8.13
N ASN A 8 26.45 -14.63 9.31
CA ASN A 8 25.27 -15.16 9.97
C ASN A 8 24.06 -14.26 9.68
N GLN A 9 23.03 -14.82 9.06
CA GLN A 9 21.82 -14.12 8.67
C GLN A 9 21.08 -13.47 9.85
N CYS A 10 21.19 -14.03 11.07
CA CYS A 10 20.60 -13.45 12.28
C CYS A 10 21.17 -12.07 12.62
N TRP A 11 22.35 -11.71 12.10
CA TRP A 11 22.92 -10.38 12.28
C TRP A 11 22.09 -9.28 11.60
N LEU A 12 21.32 -9.62 10.56
CA LEU A 12 20.42 -8.69 9.87
C LEU A 12 19.25 -8.24 10.76
N LEU A 13 18.91 -9.02 11.79
CA LEU A 13 17.84 -8.71 12.74
C LEU A 13 18.28 -7.73 13.84
N LYS A 14 19.59 -7.48 13.98
CA LYS A 14 20.12 -6.54 14.97
C LYS A 14 19.89 -5.10 14.55
N THR A 15 20.06 -4.19 15.51
CA THR A 15 20.06 -2.75 15.29
C THR A 15 21.47 -2.18 15.45
N ASP A 16 21.76 -1.09 14.76
CA ASP A 16 22.99 -0.32 14.96
C ASP A 16 22.88 0.56 16.21
N SER A 17 23.94 1.33 16.50
CA SER A 17 24.01 2.24 17.65
C SER A 17 22.96 3.36 17.63
N GLU A 18 22.32 3.57 16.47
CA GLU A 18 21.32 4.60 16.22
C GLU A 18 19.89 4.02 16.15
N GLY A 19 19.72 2.73 16.47
CA GLY A 19 18.43 2.04 16.49
C GLY A 19 17.91 1.59 15.11
N ILE A 20 18.70 1.69 14.04
CA ILE A 20 18.30 1.27 12.69
C ILE A 20 18.56 -0.22 12.51
N LYS A 21 17.58 -0.96 11.97
CA LYS A 21 17.73 -2.39 11.65
C LYS A 21 18.78 -2.60 10.57
N LEU A 22 19.70 -3.54 10.80
CA LEU A 22 20.83 -3.79 9.90
C LEU A 22 20.39 -4.31 8.53
N ASN A 23 19.29 -5.05 8.44
CA ASN A 23 18.74 -5.54 7.16
C ASN A 23 18.43 -4.43 6.14
N LEU A 24 18.34 -3.17 6.56
CA LEU A 24 18.11 -2.03 5.67
C LEU A 24 19.34 -1.67 4.84
N TRP A 25 20.55 -1.97 5.32
CA TRP A 25 21.79 -1.55 4.66
C TRP A 25 22.86 -2.64 4.54
N LEU A 26 22.80 -3.66 5.37
CA LEU A 26 23.71 -4.80 5.37
C LEU A 26 23.12 -5.92 4.52
N LYS A 27 23.92 -6.46 3.59
CA LYS A 27 23.57 -7.63 2.77
C LYS A 27 24.68 -8.68 2.84
N PRO A 28 24.36 -9.97 2.65
CA PRO A 28 25.39 -10.98 2.40
C PRO A 28 26.18 -10.62 1.13
N GLY A 29 27.49 -10.88 1.15
CA GLY A 29 28.40 -10.65 0.02
C GLY A 29 28.41 -11.83 -0.95
N GLY A 30 29.31 -11.79 -1.94
CA GLY A 30 29.42 -12.87 -2.94
C GLY A 30 29.98 -14.18 -2.36
N LYS A 31 30.71 -14.11 -1.25
CA LYS A 31 31.29 -15.28 -0.56
C LYS A 31 30.61 -15.50 0.78
N LYS A 32 30.65 -16.75 1.27
CA LYS A 32 30.06 -17.13 2.57
C LYS A 32 30.61 -16.35 3.77
N SER A 33 31.82 -15.80 3.67
CA SER A 33 32.45 -15.00 4.72
C SER A 33 32.45 -13.49 4.43
N THR A 34 31.77 -13.03 3.38
CA THR A 34 31.76 -11.60 3.02
C THR A 34 30.37 -10.98 3.19
N PHE A 35 30.35 -9.66 3.36
CA PHE A 35 29.14 -8.85 3.42
C PHE A 35 29.29 -7.59 2.58
N ARG A 36 28.16 -7.00 2.19
CA ARG A 36 28.05 -5.78 1.39
C ARG A 36 27.32 -4.72 2.21
N CYS A 37 27.82 -3.49 2.14
CA CYS A 37 27.15 -2.33 2.70
C CYS A 37 26.58 -1.46 1.57
N ILE A 38 25.26 -1.35 1.50
CA ILE A 38 24.56 -0.59 0.47
C ILE A 38 24.87 0.91 0.60
N ILE A 39 25.02 1.39 1.84
CA ILE A 39 25.24 2.81 2.16
C ILE A 39 26.63 3.24 1.72
N CYS A 40 27.63 2.42 2.02
CA CYS A 40 29.02 2.71 1.66
C CYS A 40 29.35 2.30 0.22
N LYS A 41 28.42 1.63 -0.49
CA LYS A 41 28.66 1.02 -1.81
C LYS A 41 29.93 0.17 -1.85
N THR A 42 30.21 -0.49 -0.73
CA THR A 42 31.38 -1.36 -0.56
C THR A 42 30.93 -2.79 -0.56
N ASP A 43 31.53 -3.54 -1.46
CA ASP A 43 31.23 -4.92 -1.72
C ASP A 43 32.31 -5.80 -1.11
N ASP A 44 31.94 -7.02 -0.74
CA ASP A 44 32.86 -8.06 -0.29
C ASP A 44 33.76 -7.71 0.91
N LEU A 45 33.21 -7.01 1.90
CA LEU A 45 33.84 -6.81 3.20
C LEU A 45 33.95 -8.16 3.94
N ASP A 46 35.14 -8.50 4.42
CA ASP A 46 35.40 -9.82 5.01
C ASP A 46 35.06 -9.85 6.51
N CYS A 47 34.32 -10.89 6.91
CA CYS A 47 34.03 -11.21 8.31
C CYS A 47 34.66 -12.53 8.76
N SER A 48 35.48 -13.19 7.93
CA SER A 48 36.12 -14.49 8.23
C SER A 48 36.89 -14.51 9.57
N ASN A 49 37.56 -13.39 9.88
CA ASN A 49 38.45 -13.24 11.03
C ASN A 49 37.77 -12.72 12.29
N GLN A 50 36.75 -11.86 12.16
CA GLN A 50 36.15 -11.12 13.29
C GLN A 50 34.64 -11.32 13.42
N GLY A 51 34.00 -12.04 12.49
CA GLY A 51 32.56 -12.26 12.46
C GLY A 51 31.76 -10.96 12.61
N TRP A 52 30.85 -10.95 13.58
CA TRP A 52 30.07 -9.76 13.96
C TRP A 52 30.94 -8.53 14.28
N GLY A 53 32.16 -8.73 14.82
CA GLY A 53 33.09 -7.65 15.12
C GLY A 53 33.45 -6.81 13.88
N ALA A 54 33.56 -7.45 12.70
CA ALA A 54 33.83 -6.74 11.44
C ALA A 54 32.67 -5.78 11.07
N ILE A 55 31.43 -6.22 11.26
CA ILE A 55 30.23 -5.41 10.99
C ILE A 55 30.10 -4.29 12.02
N SER A 56 30.35 -4.59 13.31
CA SER A 56 30.32 -3.62 14.40
C SER A 56 31.40 -2.54 14.28
N GLN A 57 32.56 -2.87 13.72
CA GLN A 57 33.59 -1.88 13.39
C GLN A 57 33.21 -1.07 12.15
N HIS A 58 32.70 -1.73 11.10
CA HIS A 58 32.28 -1.06 9.88
C HIS A 58 31.24 0.04 10.13
N MET A 59 30.21 -0.23 10.94
CA MET A 59 29.17 0.76 11.27
C MET A 59 29.71 2.01 11.99
N LYS A 60 30.86 1.89 12.67
CA LYS A 60 31.52 3.00 13.39
C LYS A 60 32.49 3.79 12.51
N THR A 61 32.70 3.38 11.25
CA THR A 61 33.60 4.09 10.35
C THR A 61 33.04 5.46 9.99
N LYS A 62 33.92 6.48 9.87
CA LYS A 62 33.52 7.86 9.54
C LYS A 62 32.72 7.92 8.24
N GLY A 63 33.16 7.22 7.19
CA GLY A 63 32.45 7.18 5.91
C GLY A 63 31.06 6.55 5.99
N HIS A 64 30.87 5.52 6.82
CA HIS A 64 29.53 4.95 7.03
C HIS A 64 28.60 5.95 7.74
N LEU A 65 29.10 6.61 8.80
CA LEU A 65 28.34 7.59 9.57
C LEU A 65 27.97 8.82 8.74
N GLU A 66 28.87 9.33 7.91
CA GLU A 66 28.61 10.45 7.01
C GLU A 66 27.57 10.10 5.93
N ASN A 67 27.71 8.93 5.30
CA ASN A 67 26.74 8.47 4.30
C ASN A 67 25.36 8.17 4.92
N MET A 68 25.31 7.66 6.15
CA MET A 68 24.07 7.51 6.92
C MET A 68 23.40 8.86 7.19
N LYS A 69 24.18 9.88 7.59
CA LYS A 69 23.67 11.24 7.80
C LYS A 69 23.12 11.84 6.50
N LEU A 70 23.85 11.67 5.39
CA LEU A 70 23.43 12.14 4.07
C LEU A 70 22.14 11.44 3.58
N LEU A 71 21.95 10.16 3.86
CA LEU A 71 20.71 9.44 3.55
C LEU A 71 19.52 9.92 4.39
N ARG A 72 19.75 10.27 5.66
CA ARG A 72 18.72 10.88 6.52
C ARG A 72 18.34 12.28 6.04
N THR A 73 19.30 13.09 5.59
CA THR A 73 19.03 14.43 5.08
C THR A 73 18.41 14.44 3.69
N ASN A 74 18.66 13.41 2.85
CA ASN A 74 18.25 13.39 1.45
C ASN A 74 17.08 12.44 1.10
N SER A 75 16.55 11.60 2.00
CA SER A 75 15.52 10.64 1.58
C SER A 75 14.64 10.05 2.70
N THR A 76 13.36 10.44 2.66
CA THR A 76 12.17 9.57 2.60
C THR A 76 12.14 8.32 3.49
N PHE A 77 11.30 8.40 4.52
CA PHE A 77 10.72 7.27 5.24
C PHE A 77 10.10 6.26 4.27
N SER A 78 10.74 5.09 4.12
CA SER A 78 10.16 3.93 3.45
C SER A 78 9.30 3.19 4.46
N PHE A 79 7.99 3.23 4.27
CA PHE A 79 7.06 2.39 5.00
C PHE A 79 7.21 0.95 4.47
N GLN A 80 8.01 0.13 5.15
CA GLN A 80 8.01 -1.31 4.92
C GLN A 80 7.12 -1.97 5.96
N SER A 81 5.97 -2.44 5.48
CA SER A 81 5.12 -3.40 6.16
C SER A 81 5.92 -4.64 6.54
N SER A 82 5.81 -5.03 7.81
CA SER A 82 6.38 -6.24 8.37
C SER A 82 5.88 -7.48 7.61
N THR A 83 6.76 -8.17 6.89
CA THR A 83 6.56 -9.55 6.48
C THR A 83 7.02 -10.47 7.61
N ASN A 84 6.07 -10.90 8.45
CA ASN A 84 6.24 -12.13 9.22
C ASN A 84 5.79 -13.28 8.32
N GLN A 85 6.72 -14.16 7.92
CA GLN A 85 6.36 -15.48 7.39
C GLN A 85 6.19 -16.46 8.57
N PRO A 86 5.18 -17.35 8.51
CA PRO A 86 5.24 -18.63 9.19
C PRO A 86 5.94 -19.68 8.31
N SER A 87 6.67 -20.56 8.97
CA SER A 87 7.31 -21.77 8.47
C SER A 87 6.32 -22.89 8.12
N SER A 88 6.51 -23.58 7.00
CA SER A 88 6.41 -25.05 6.89
C SER A 88 6.73 -25.59 5.49
N ASN A 89 7.46 -26.70 5.50
CA ASN A 89 8.12 -27.54 4.48
C ASN A 89 7.41 -27.97 3.17
N ASP A 90 8.27 -28.22 2.17
CA ASP A 90 8.33 -29.30 1.15
C ASP A 90 7.21 -29.50 0.10
N ASN A 91 7.49 -29.18 -1.17
CA ASN A 91 8.05 -30.12 -2.18
C ASN A 91 8.00 -29.54 -3.61
N ASP A 92 8.94 -30.02 -4.43
CA ASP A 92 9.32 -29.64 -5.79
C ASP A 92 8.20 -29.29 -6.81
N ILE A 93 8.49 -28.32 -7.69
CA ILE A 93 8.40 -28.42 -9.16
C ILE A 93 9.07 -27.19 -9.81
N ALA A 94 9.96 -27.48 -10.74
CA ALA A 94 10.77 -26.55 -11.52
C ALA A 94 9.97 -25.37 -12.10
N THR A 95 10.43 -24.14 -11.83
CA THR A 95 10.05 -22.96 -12.61
C THR A 95 11.25 -22.06 -12.80
N SER A 96 11.52 -21.76 -14.07
CA SER A 96 12.52 -20.83 -14.57
C SER A 96 12.57 -19.56 -13.71
N GLU A 97 13.73 -19.32 -13.09
CA GLU A 97 14.05 -18.09 -12.37
C GLU A 97 13.98 -16.90 -13.31
N VAL A 98 12.80 -16.29 -13.43
CA VAL A 98 12.67 -14.92 -13.93
C VAL A 98 13.28 -14.02 -12.86
N ARG A 99 14.55 -13.66 -13.07
CA ARG A 99 15.30 -12.62 -12.35
C ARG A 99 14.39 -11.46 -11.95
N LEU A 100 14.08 -11.37 -10.67
CA LEU A 100 13.53 -10.17 -10.02
C LEU A 100 14.62 -9.07 -9.86
N GLU A 101 15.45 -8.87 -10.89
CA GLU A 101 16.52 -7.86 -10.87
C GLU A 101 16.03 -6.43 -11.18
N ASN A 102 14.74 -6.22 -11.46
CA ASN A 102 14.16 -4.89 -11.60
C ASN A 102 13.70 -4.28 -10.26
N LEU A 103 14.55 -4.39 -9.23
CA LEU A 103 14.41 -3.63 -7.99
C LEU A 103 14.64 -2.14 -8.28
N ARG A 104 13.51 -1.48 -8.56
CA ARG A 104 13.19 -0.05 -8.38
C ARG A 104 14.41 0.80 -8.02
N LYS A 105 14.97 1.49 -9.02
CA LYS A 105 15.80 2.69 -8.78
C LYS A 105 15.09 3.56 -7.74
N PRO A 106 15.79 4.10 -6.73
CA PRO A 106 15.18 5.05 -5.81
C PRO A 106 14.56 6.16 -6.65
N LEU A 107 13.27 6.41 -6.41
CA LEU A 107 12.52 7.43 -7.12
C LEU A 107 13.08 8.78 -6.67
N VAL A 108 13.99 9.34 -7.47
CA VAL A 108 14.52 10.69 -7.24
C VAL A 108 13.45 11.66 -7.67
N LEU A 109 12.74 12.21 -6.69
CA LEU A 109 11.71 13.22 -6.92
C LEU A 109 12.35 14.58 -7.12
N ASN A 110 11.94 15.30 -8.16
CA ASN A 110 12.27 16.71 -8.26
C ASN A 110 11.56 17.51 -7.17
N PHE A 111 11.95 18.77 -6.96
CA PHE A 111 11.42 19.57 -5.87
C PHE A 111 9.89 19.72 -5.91
N HIS A 112 9.30 19.93 -7.08
CA HIS A 112 7.86 20.02 -7.25
C HIS A 112 7.16 18.70 -6.87
N GLU A 113 7.72 17.56 -7.27
CA GLU A 113 7.19 16.25 -6.88
C GLU A 113 7.32 15.98 -5.37
N GLN A 114 8.34 16.53 -4.71
CA GLN A 114 8.47 16.44 -3.25
C GLN A 114 7.36 17.24 -2.54
N VAL A 115 7.02 18.42 -3.04
CA VAL A 115 5.88 19.21 -2.56
C VAL A 115 4.58 18.45 -2.79
N LEU A 116 4.33 17.96 -4.01
CA LEU A 116 3.16 17.14 -4.33
C LEU A 116 3.06 15.89 -3.45
N LYS A 117 4.19 15.26 -3.12
CA LYS A 117 4.22 14.12 -2.20
C LYS A 117 3.77 14.53 -0.79
N ALA A 118 4.26 15.66 -0.26
CA ALA A 118 3.83 16.17 1.03
C ALA A 118 2.34 16.49 1.04
N GLU A 119 1.84 17.11 -0.02
CA GLU A 119 0.42 17.41 -0.23
C GLU A 119 -0.44 16.14 -0.31
N ALA A 120 -0.01 15.13 -1.07
CA ALA A 120 -0.70 13.85 -1.15
C ALA A 120 -0.72 13.11 0.20
N LEU A 121 0.38 13.16 0.97
CA LEU A 121 0.44 12.59 2.31
C LEU A 121 -0.54 13.29 3.26
N TRP A 122 -0.62 14.63 3.21
CA TRP A 122 -1.59 15.38 3.99
C TRP A 122 -3.02 15.02 3.58
N ALA A 123 -3.30 14.92 2.28
CA ALA A 123 -4.60 14.52 1.75
C ALA A 123 -5.04 13.14 2.25
N LEU A 124 -4.15 12.16 2.20
CA LEU A 124 -4.41 10.83 2.75
C LEU A 124 -4.67 10.89 4.26
N THR A 125 -3.95 11.72 4.99
CA THR A 125 -4.15 11.90 6.43
C THR A 125 -5.52 12.48 6.74
N VAL A 126 -5.93 13.53 6.01
CA VAL A 126 -7.25 14.16 6.12
C VAL A 126 -8.35 13.13 5.89
N ALA A 127 -8.24 12.33 4.81
CA ALA A 127 -9.22 11.29 4.50
C ALA A 127 -9.25 10.17 5.54
N GLN A 128 -8.08 9.68 5.99
CA GLN A 128 -7.98 8.59 6.96
C GLN A 128 -8.48 8.99 8.35
N ARG A 129 -8.26 10.24 8.76
CA ARG A 129 -8.65 10.75 10.08
C ARG A 129 -10.02 11.42 10.10
N GLY A 130 -10.65 11.60 8.94
CA GLY A 130 -11.96 12.26 8.83
C GLY A 130 -11.91 13.74 9.17
N TYR A 131 -10.81 14.43 8.85
CA TYR A 131 -10.71 15.87 9.10
C TYR A 131 -11.58 16.67 8.15
N SER A 132 -12.18 17.75 8.66
CA SER A 132 -12.92 18.71 7.83
C SER A 132 -11.99 19.33 6.80
N PHE A 133 -12.43 19.50 5.55
CA PHE A 133 -11.64 20.20 4.55
C PHE A 133 -11.35 21.65 4.94
N ASN A 134 -12.24 22.29 5.70
CA ASN A 134 -12.02 23.64 6.23
C ASN A 134 -10.86 23.68 7.23
N SER A 135 -10.53 22.57 7.90
CA SER A 135 -9.36 22.51 8.78
C SER A 135 -8.03 22.53 8.03
N CYS A 136 -8.07 22.44 6.70
CA CYS A 136 -6.90 22.61 5.85
C CYS A 136 -6.68 24.07 5.44
N ASP A 137 -7.63 24.97 5.69
CA ASP A 137 -7.37 26.40 5.49
C ASP A 137 -6.31 26.86 6.50
N GLU A 138 -5.39 27.71 6.08
CA GLU A 138 -4.26 28.25 6.88
C GLU A 138 -3.23 27.21 7.36
N ILE A 139 -3.42 25.91 7.13
CA ILE A 139 -2.46 24.87 7.56
C ILE A 139 -1.07 25.06 6.91
N GLY A 140 -1.03 25.59 5.68
CA GLY A 140 0.23 25.94 5.01
C GLY A 140 1.00 27.03 5.76
N ASP A 141 0.31 28.02 6.34
CA ASP A 141 0.95 29.05 7.17
C ASP A 141 1.50 28.44 8.46
N VAL A 142 0.74 27.54 9.08
CA VAL A 142 1.22 26.80 10.26
C VAL A 142 2.50 26.02 9.93
N PHE A 143 2.54 25.29 8.82
CA PHE A 143 3.74 24.55 8.42
C PHE A 143 4.94 25.46 8.13
N ARG A 144 4.73 26.62 7.48
CA ARG A 144 5.79 27.62 7.27
C ARG A 144 6.38 28.13 8.58
N ASN A 145 5.54 28.37 9.58
CA ASN A 145 5.99 28.87 10.88
C ASN A 145 6.64 27.77 11.74
N MET A 146 6.13 26.53 11.67
CA MET A 146 6.70 25.39 12.40
C MET A 146 8.04 24.92 11.82
N PHE A 147 8.22 25.05 10.50
CA PHE A 147 9.38 24.52 9.77
C PHE A 147 9.97 25.60 8.83
N PRO A 148 10.55 26.69 9.37
CA PRO A 148 10.98 27.84 8.59
C PRO A 148 12.15 27.53 7.62
N ASP A 149 12.93 26.48 7.89
CA ASP A 149 14.03 25.99 7.07
C ASP A 149 13.58 25.06 5.92
N SER A 150 12.34 24.58 5.95
CA SER A 150 11.81 23.64 4.97
C SER A 150 11.24 24.33 3.74
N LYS A 151 11.96 24.27 2.62
CA LYS A 151 11.46 24.73 1.30
C LYS A 151 10.13 24.05 0.91
N ILE A 152 9.95 22.78 1.29
CA ILE A 152 8.71 22.05 1.02
C ILE A 152 7.53 22.64 1.81
N ALA A 153 7.75 23.02 3.07
CA ALA A 153 6.72 23.64 3.88
C ALA A 153 6.34 25.03 3.34
N HIS A 154 7.31 25.78 2.82
CA HIS A 154 7.06 27.06 2.13
C HIS A 154 6.14 26.93 0.92
N GLU A 155 6.38 25.92 0.09
CA GLU A 155 5.58 25.67 -1.13
C GLU A 155 4.31 24.85 -0.88
N PHE A 156 4.07 24.38 0.35
CA PHE A 156 2.86 23.63 0.68
C PHE A 156 1.63 24.54 0.56
N SER A 157 0.68 24.16 -0.30
CA SER A 157 -0.39 25.04 -0.73
C SER A 157 -1.79 24.44 -0.57
N ILE A 158 -1.94 23.34 0.17
CA ILE A 158 -3.27 22.76 0.41
C ILE A 158 -4.14 23.74 1.20
N GLN A 159 -5.37 23.88 0.71
CA GLN A 159 -6.51 24.55 1.32
C GLN A 159 -7.76 23.69 1.10
N SER A 160 -8.90 24.06 1.69
CA SER A 160 -10.19 23.34 1.59
C SER A 160 -10.61 22.96 0.16
N LYS A 161 -10.47 23.86 -0.81
CA LYS A 161 -10.80 23.56 -2.21
C LYS A 161 -9.79 22.62 -2.87
N LYS A 162 -8.50 22.87 -2.65
CA LYS A 162 -7.42 22.05 -3.23
C LYS A 162 -7.48 20.64 -2.67
N ILE A 163 -7.72 20.46 -1.38
CA ILE A 163 -7.81 19.13 -0.76
C ILE A 163 -8.98 18.34 -1.31
N SER A 164 -10.15 18.98 -1.43
CA SER A 164 -11.33 18.37 -2.04
C SER A 164 -11.02 17.91 -3.46
N TYR A 165 -10.38 18.74 -4.27
CA TYR A 165 -10.01 18.41 -5.64
C TYR A 165 -8.97 17.27 -5.71
N VAL A 166 -7.90 17.33 -4.92
CA VAL A 166 -6.86 16.29 -4.86
C VAL A 166 -7.47 14.94 -4.47
N LEU A 167 -8.37 14.90 -3.50
CA LEU A 167 -9.03 13.67 -3.07
C LEU A 167 -10.02 13.14 -4.12
N SER A 168 -10.89 14.01 -4.65
CA SER A 168 -11.98 13.60 -5.56
C SER A 168 -11.52 13.33 -7.00
N HIS A 169 -10.52 14.05 -7.49
CA HIS A 169 -10.07 13.97 -8.89
C HIS A 169 -8.66 13.39 -9.06
N GLY A 170 -7.87 13.32 -7.99
CA GLY A 170 -6.53 12.72 -8.01
C GLY A 170 -6.50 11.35 -7.35
N LEU A 171 -6.38 11.35 -6.02
CA LEU A 171 -6.14 10.14 -5.23
C LEU A 171 -7.31 9.14 -5.28
N GLY A 172 -8.55 9.61 -5.16
CA GLY A 172 -9.74 8.76 -5.22
C GLY A 172 -9.81 7.91 -6.50
N PRO A 173 -9.80 8.54 -7.69
CA PRO A 173 -9.76 7.81 -8.96
C PRO A 173 -8.56 6.87 -9.08
N TYR A 174 -7.37 7.27 -8.60
CA TYR A 174 -6.20 6.40 -8.58
C TYR A 174 -6.43 5.11 -7.78
N PHE A 175 -6.90 5.21 -6.53
CA PHE A 175 -7.15 4.03 -5.69
C PHE A 175 -8.32 3.18 -6.20
N HIS A 176 -9.31 3.79 -6.84
CA HIS A 176 -10.41 3.07 -7.50
C HIS A 176 -9.89 2.24 -8.68
N GLN A 177 -9.07 2.83 -9.56
CA GLN A 177 -8.47 2.12 -10.67
C GLN A 177 -7.53 1.00 -10.22
N ASP A 178 -6.74 1.24 -9.17
CA ASP A 178 -5.90 0.21 -8.53
C ASP A 178 -6.75 -0.97 -8.03
N LEU A 179 -7.87 -0.70 -7.36
CA LEU A 179 -8.81 -1.72 -6.92
C LEU A 179 -9.37 -2.52 -8.10
N VAL A 180 -9.86 -1.85 -9.14
CA VAL A 180 -10.41 -2.50 -10.34
C VAL A 180 -9.36 -3.38 -11.02
N LYS A 181 -8.11 -2.93 -11.12
CA LYS A 181 -6.99 -3.75 -11.64
C LYS A 181 -6.77 -4.99 -10.80
N CYS A 182 -6.83 -4.87 -9.47
CA CYS A 182 -6.73 -6.03 -8.57
C CYS A 182 -7.90 -7.01 -8.76
N LEU A 183 -9.13 -6.51 -8.87
CA LEU A 183 -10.31 -7.35 -9.09
C LEU A 183 -10.25 -8.09 -10.44
N LYS A 184 -9.75 -7.46 -11.50
CA LYS A 184 -9.59 -8.09 -12.83
C LYS A 184 -8.58 -9.24 -12.86
N ARG A 185 -7.64 -9.28 -11.90
CA ARG A 185 -6.71 -10.41 -11.72
C ARG A 185 -7.35 -11.59 -11.00
N ASN A 186 -8.47 -11.37 -10.30
CA ASN A 186 -9.20 -12.42 -9.61
C ASN A 186 -10.20 -13.09 -10.57
N GLU A 187 -10.27 -14.42 -10.50
CA GLU A 187 -11.31 -15.19 -11.15
C GLU A 187 -12.67 -14.99 -10.47
N LYS A 188 -12.65 -15.01 -9.12
CA LYS A 188 -13.83 -14.86 -8.28
C LYS A 188 -13.59 -13.84 -7.15
N PHE A 189 -14.61 -13.05 -6.82
CA PHE A 189 -14.61 -12.16 -5.66
C PHE A 189 -16.01 -12.03 -5.06
N VAL A 190 -16.10 -11.58 -3.81
CA VAL A 190 -17.37 -11.36 -3.11
C VAL A 190 -17.71 -9.88 -3.11
N LEU A 191 -18.97 -9.55 -3.40
CA LEU A 191 -19.50 -8.19 -3.23
C LEU A 191 -20.33 -8.17 -1.96
N CYS A 192 -19.86 -7.42 -0.96
CA CYS A 192 -20.67 -7.09 0.20
C CYS A 192 -21.39 -5.78 -0.07
N PHE A 193 -22.64 -5.67 0.37
CA PHE A 193 -23.36 -4.40 0.29
C PHE A 193 -24.09 -4.09 1.58
N ASP A 194 -24.26 -2.80 1.85
CA ASP A 194 -25.04 -2.28 2.96
C ASP A 194 -25.95 -1.14 2.46
N GLU A 195 -27.20 -1.12 2.93
CA GLU A 195 -28.16 -0.06 2.59
C GLU A 195 -28.43 0.78 3.84
N GLN A 196 -28.12 2.07 3.76
CA GLN A 196 -28.46 3.03 4.80
C GLN A 196 -29.41 4.11 4.26
N THR A 197 -30.26 4.64 5.14
CA THR A 197 -31.12 5.79 4.84
C THR A 197 -30.52 7.01 5.50
N ASN A 198 -30.19 8.04 4.73
CA ASN A 198 -29.65 9.26 5.30
C ASN A 198 -30.75 10.19 5.83
N ASN A 199 -30.33 11.23 6.55
CA ASN A 199 -31.22 12.22 7.18
C ASN A 199 -32.08 13.02 6.17
N GLN A 200 -31.83 12.88 4.86
CA GLN A 200 -32.60 13.50 3.78
C GLN A 200 -33.55 12.51 3.10
N ASN A 201 -33.82 11.35 3.73
CA ASN A 201 -34.60 10.25 3.17
C ASN A 201 -34.05 9.70 1.84
N ARG A 202 -32.77 9.95 1.51
CA ARG A 202 -32.12 9.32 0.37
C ARG A 202 -31.49 8.01 0.83
N LYS A 203 -31.60 6.99 -0.02
CA LYS A 203 -30.99 5.68 0.21
C LYS A 203 -29.55 5.73 -0.28
N GLN A 204 -28.62 5.21 0.50
CA GLN A 204 -27.23 5.04 0.11
C GLN A 204 -26.91 3.55 0.13
N LEU A 205 -26.48 3.04 -1.02
CA LEU A 205 -25.99 1.68 -1.20
C LEU A 205 -24.46 1.73 -1.17
N ASP A 206 -23.87 1.19 -0.11
CA ASP A 206 -22.42 1.06 0.01
C ASP A 206 -21.98 -0.32 -0.43
N LEU A 207 -21.00 -0.35 -1.34
CA LEU A 207 -20.44 -1.56 -1.92
C LEU A 207 -19.01 -1.74 -1.43
N LEU A 208 -18.73 -2.93 -0.90
CA LEU A 208 -17.39 -3.39 -0.57
C LEU A 208 -17.10 -4.68 -1.33
N VAL A 209 -15.84 -4.87 -1.71
CA VAL A 209 -15.39 -6.09 -2.38
C VAL A 209 -14.41 -6.83 -1.48
N ARG A 210 -14.61 -8.14 -1.34
CA ARG A 210 -13.69 -9.05 -0.68
C ARG A 210 -13.07 -9.98 -1.72
N TYR A 211 -11.75 -9.95 -1.84
CA TYR A 211 -11.01 -10.64 -2.90
C TYR A 211 -9.63 -11.06 -2.44
N TRP A 212 -8.98 -11.95 -3.21
CA TRP A 212 -7.59 -12.34 -2.97
C TRP A 212 -6.63 -11.27 -3.54
N CYS A 213 -5.92 -10.58 -2.65
CA CYS A 213 -4.91 -9.61 -3.08
C CYS A 213 -3.59 -10.33 -3.34
N HIS A 214 -3.30 -10.62 -4.60
CA HIS A 214 -2.05 -11.27 -5.02
C HIS A 214 -0.79 -10.53 -4.53
N ASP A 215 -0.82 -9.20 -4.47
CA ASP A 215 0.35 -8.41 -4.05
C ASP A 215 0.60 -8.50 -2.54
N LYS A 216 -0.43 -8.82 -1.75
CA LYS A 216 -0.33 -9.01 -0.29
C LYS A 216 -0.36 -10.48 0.13
N GLY A 217 -0.71 -11.39 -0.77
CA GLY A 217 -0.88 -12.82 -0.47
C GLY A 217 -1.98 -13.11 0.56
N LEU A 218 -3.03 -12.29 0.61
CA LEU A 218 -4.11 -12.45 1.59
C LEU A 218 -5.46 -11.93 1.06
N VAL A 219 -6.55 -12.41 1.68
CA VAL A 219 -7.90 -11.91 1.42
C VAL A 219 -8.04 -10.51 2.04
N VAL A 220 -8.41 -9.53 1.21
CA VAL A 220 -8.70 -8.16 1.65
C VAL A 220 -10.15 -7.81 1.40
N THR A 221 -10.72 -6.98 2.27
CA THR A 221 -11.96 -6.25 1.99
C THR A 221 -11.62 -4.78 1.75
N ARG A 222 -12.08 -4.21 0.64
CA ARG A 222 -11.90 -2.80 0.31
C ARG A 222 -13.24 -2.17 -0.07
N TYR A 223 -13.39 -0.90 0.27
CA TYR A 223 -14.45 -0.05 -0.26
C TYR A 223 -14.37 -0.01 -1.78
N TYR A 224 -15.51 -0.19 -2.45
CA TYR A 224 -15.62 -0.12 -3.90
C TYR A 224 -16.34 1.16 -4.34
N LYS A 225 -17.57 1.39 -3.88
CA LYS A 225 -18.38 2.55 -4.29
C LYS A 225 -19.56 2.78 -3.35
N SER A 226 -19.98 4.03 -3.23
CA SER A 226 -21.25 4.44 -2.60
C SER A 226 -22.17 4.99 -3.68
N ILE A 227 -23.43 4.54 -3.69
CA ILE A 227 -24.42 4.93 -4.69
C ILE A 227 -25.61 5.55 -3.97
N PHE A 228 -25.93 6.80 -4.29
CA PHE A 228 -27.10 7.50 -3.76
C PHE A 228 -28.31 7.24 -4.66
N LEU A 229 -29.37 6.72 -4.07
CA LEU A 229 -30.60 6.28 -4.73
C LEU A 229 -31.80 7.03 -4.15
N GLY A 230 -32.78 7.34 -4.99
CA GLY A 230 -34.07 7.86 -4.53
C GLY A 230 -34.92 6.80 -3.85
N HIS A 231 -34.92 5.58 -4.40
CA HIS A 231 -35.64 4.41 -3.88
C HIS A 231 -34.75 3.16 -3.95
N ALA A 232 -34.93 2.25 -3.00
CA ALA A 232 -34.16 1.01 -2.89
C ALA A 232 -35.04 -0.23 -3.11
N THR A 233 -35.63 -0.37 -4.30
CA THR A 233 -36.23 -1.64 -4.69
C THR A 233 -35.14 -2.60 -5.15
N ALA A 234 -35.37 -3.92 -5.04
CA ALA A 234 -34.39 -4.92 -5.45
C ALA A 234 -33.93 -4.74 -6.92
N SER A 235 -34.83 -4.35 -7.82
CA SER A 235 -34.49 -4.07 -9.23
C SER A 235 -33.61 -2.83 -9.40
N ILE A 236 -33.85 -1.76 -8.64
CA ILE A 236 -33.03 -0.54 -8.69
C ILE A 236 -31.63 -0.85 -8.17
N LEU A 237 -31.53 -1.55 -7.04
CA LEU A 237 -30.26 -1.97 -6.46
C LEU A 237 -29.46 -2.86 -7.42
N LYS A 238 -30.13 -3.83 -8.06
CA LYS A 238 -29.53 -4.70 -9.07
C LYS A 238 -28.94 -3.89 -10.23
N ASN A 239 -29.73 -2.97 -10.80
CA ASN A 239 -29.28 -2.15 -11.93
C ASN A 239 -28.07 -1.28 -11.53
N ALA A 240 -28.11 -0.67 -10.34
CA ALA A 240 -27.00 0.13 -9.82
C ALA A 240 -25.69 -0.67 -9.67
N ILE A 241 -25.78 -1.93 -9.20
CA ILE A 241 -24.63 -2.84 -9.11
C ILE A 241 -24.12 -3.22 -10.50
N VAL A 242 -25.01 -3.64 -11.40
CA VAL A 242 -24.67 -4.05 -12.77
C VAL A 242 -24.01 -2.90 -13.54
N ASP A 243 -24.57 -1.70 -13.45
CA ASP A 243 -24.04 -0.51 -14.14
C ASP A 243 -22.68 -0.07 -13.56
N SER A 244 -22.49 -0.22 -12.25
CA SER A 244 -21.18 -0.01 -11.63
C SER A 244 -20.13 -0.97 -12.18
N PHE A 245 -20.48 -2.26 -12.28
CA PHE A 245 -19.57 -3.27 -12.83
C PHE A 245 -19.26 -3.01 -14.30
N LYS A 246 -20.28 -2.68 -15.11
CA LYS A 246 -20.11 -2.31 -16.52
C LYS A 246 -19.18 -1.11 -16.68
N THR A 247 -19.37 -0.06 -15.87
CA THR A 247 -18.55 1.16 -15.91
C THR A 247 -17.07 0.88 -15.66
N ASP A 248 -16.77 -0.07 -14.76
CA ASP A 248 -15.41 -0.45 -14.41
C ASP A 248 -14.85 -1.61 -15.27
N GLY A 249 -15.65 -2.12 -16.22
CA GLY A 249 -15.31 -3.25 -17.07
C GLY A 249 -15.12 -4.55 -16.26
N LEU A 250 -15.91 -4.73 -15.21
CA LEU A 250 -15.97 -5.94 -14.40
C LEU A 250 -17.12 -6.83 -14.90
N GLU A 251 -16.87 -8.13 -15.02
CA GLU A 251 -17.88 -9.09 -15.43
C GLU A 251 -18.63 -9.63 -14.22
N ILE A 252 -19.96 -9.61 -14.23
CA ILE A 252 -20.77 -10.08 -13.11
C ILE A 252 -20.57 -11.58 -12.80
N LYS A 253 -20.23 -12.40 -13.80
CA LYS A 253 -19.93 -13.84 -13.61
C LYS A 253 -18.72 -14.12 -12.70
N ARG A 254 -17.87 -13.12 -12.49
CA ARG A 254 -16.73 -13.18 -11.56
C ARG A 254 -17.14 -12.95 -10.11
N LEU A 255 -18.40 -12.58 -9.87
CA LEU A 255 -18.94 -12.58 -8.53
C LEU A 255 -19.05 -14.03 -8.04
N LEU A 256 -18.63 -14.29 -6.80
CA LEU A 256 -18.78 -15.58 -6.13
C LEU A 256 -20.11 -15.63 -5.36
N MET A 257 -20.38 -14.57 -4.60
CA MET A 257 -21.60 -14.43 -3.79
C MET A 257 -21.81 -12.96 -3.43
N LEU A 258 -23.01 -12.66 -2.92
CA LEU A 258 -23.31 -11.40 -2.23
C LEU A 258 -23.21 -11.57 -0.71
N GLY A 259 -22.44 -10.71 -0.06
CA GLY A 259 -22.47 -10.57 1.39
C GLY A 259 -23.57 -9.58 1.81
N ARG A 260 -24.60 -10.05 2.52
CA ARG A 260 -25.79 -9.28 2.91
C ARG A 260 -26.43 -9.75 4.22
N ASP A 261 -27.40 -8.97 4.72
CA ASP A 261 -27.75 -8.84 6.15
C ASP A 261 -29.15 -9.32 6.62
N SER A 262 -29.96 -10.12 5.94
CA SER A 262 -31.31 -10.64 6.35
C SER A 262 -32.60 -9.93 5.90
N PRO A 263 -32.73 -8.60 5.76
CA PRO A 263 -33.92 -7.97 5.18
C PRO A 263 -34.39 -8.62 3.87
N PHE A 264 -35.72 -8.68 3.69
CA PHE A 264 -36.35 -9.37 2.56
C PHE A 264 -35.98 -8.76 1.20
N VAL A 265 -35.80 -7.44 1.13
CA VAL A 265 -35.34 -6.73 -0.07
C VAL A 265 -33.96 -7.23 -0.50
N ASN A 266 -33.07 -7.46 0.46
CA ASN A 266 -31.69 -7.90 0.22
C ASN A 266 -31.64 -9.37 -0.21
N LEU A 267 -32.53 -10.21 0.33
CA LEU A 267 -32.73 -11.58 -0.16
C LEU A 267 -33.26 -11.59 -1.60
N SER A 268 -34.18 -10.68 -1.92
CA SER A 268 -34.73 -10.55 -3.28
C SER A 268 -33.67 -10.09 -4.27
N LEU A 269 -32.83 -9.14 -3.88
CA LEU A 269 -31.69 -8.67 -4.66
C LEU A 269 -30.68 -9.81 -4.93
N GLU A 270 -30.38 -10.62 -3.92
CA GLU A 270 -29.49 -11.77 -4.06
C GLU A 270 -29.97 -12.74 -5.14
N LYS A 271 -31.26 -13.09 -5.14
CA LYS A 271 -31.85 -13.93 -6.20
C LYS A 271 -31.69 -13.30 -7.58
N LEU A 272 -32.00 -12.01 -7.71
CA LEU A 272 -31.88 -11.29 -9.00
C LEU A 272 -30.44 -11.26 -9.54
N ILE A 273 -29.46 -11.11 -8.65
CA ILE A 273 -28.04 -11.11 -9.04
C ILE A 273 -27.56 -12.53 -9.36
N GLN A 274 -27.98 -13.56 -8.61
CA GLN A 274 -27.68 -14.95 -8.93
C GLN A 274 -28.24 -15.35 -10.31
N ASP A 275 -29.47 -14.94 -10.62
CA ASP A 275 -30.06 -15.16 -11.94
C ASP A 275 -29.27 -14.45 -13.05
N GLU A 276 -28.79 -13.23 -12.78
CA GLU A 276 -27.94 -12.47 -13.70
C GLU A 276 -26.57 -13.14 -13.89
N MET A 277 -25.97 -13.70 -12.83
CA MET A 277 -24.73 -14.47 -12.90
C MET A 277 -24.90 -15.71 -13.79
N LYS A 278 -25.97 -16.48 -13.58
CA LYS A 278 -26.28 -17.68 -14.38
C LYS A 278 -26.48 -17.36 -15.86
N LYS A 279 -27.20 -16.28 -16.17
CA LYS A 279 -27.40 -15.81 -17.56
C LYS A 279 -26.08 -15.47 -18.27
N ASN A 280 -25.07 -15.05 -17.52
CA ASN A 280 -23.75 -14.69 -18.05
C ASN A 280 -22.72 -15.82 -17.91
N GLY A 281 -23.16 -17.07 -17.69
CA GLY A 281 -22.30 -18.25 -17.62
C GLY A 281 -21.48 -18.36 -16.34
N GLY A 282 -21.96 -17.80 -15.23
CA GLY A 282 -21.40 -18.06 -13.90
C GLY A 282 -22.00 -19.32 -13.28
N ASP A 283 -21.13 -20.19 -12.77
CA ASP A 283 -21.49 -21.32 -11.89
C ASP A 283 -21.87 -20.86 -10.48
#